data_AF-A0A925K1X8-F1
#
_entry.id   AF-A0A925K1X8-F1
#
_cell.length_a   1.000
_cell.length_b   1.000
_cell.length_c   1.000
_cell.angle_alpha   90.00
_cell.angle_beta   90.00
_cell.angle_gamma   90.00
#
_symmetry.space_group_name_H-M   'P 1'
#
loop_
_entity.id
_entity.type
_entity.pdbx_description
1 polymer ?
#
loop_
_entity_poly.entity_id
_entity_poly.type
_entity_poly.pdbx_seq_one_letter_code
_entity_poly.pdbx_strand_id
1 'polypeptide(L)'
;MKQLFIIAALLFSLLSQAQVSKVSLQASGLTCSMCSNAINKSLKSLDYVEKVMANIKTSTFDITFKPGTAVNFDQLKKKVEDAGFFVATLIATVNFNNLMIEKDEHYNVAGMNIHFLNGKGQVLNGEQAIQVVDKGYVSAKAFKKNQLYTQMECYKTGVAGSCCSKAGLGTGARIFHVTI
;
A
#
# COMPACT_ATOMS: atom_id res chain seq x y z
N MET A 1 23.67 29.97 -26.40
CA MET A 1 23.71 28.50 -26.19
C MET A 1 23.74 28.09 -24.69
N LYS A 2 23.06 28.82 -23.79
CA LYS A 2 22.91 28.44 -22.36
C LYS A 2 21.45 28.17 -21.94
N GLN A 3 20.50 28.37 -22.86
CA GLN A 3 19.06 28.21 -22.61
C GLN A 3 18.54 26.79 -22.95
N LEU A 4 19.37 25.93 -23.57
CA LEU A 4 18.95 24.58 -24.00
C LEU A 4 19.03 23.51 -22.89
N PHE A 5 19.75 23.77 -21.79
CA PHE A 5 19.95 22.79 -20.72
C PHE A 5 18.82 22.75 -19.68
N ILE A 6 17.98 23.79 -19.60
CA ILE A 6 16.88 23.85 -18.62
C ILE A 6 15.65 23.05 -19.07
N ILE A 7 15.46 22.88 -20.39
CA ILE A 7 14.30 22.18 -20.96
C ILE A 7 14.38 20.66 -20.73
N ALA A 8 15.58 20.08 -20.63
CA ALA A 8 15.77 18.66 -20.37
C ALA A 8 15.34 18.22 -18.96
N ALA A 9 15.36 19.13 -17.98
CA ALA A 9 14.93 18.84 -16.61
C ALA A 9 13.40 18.85 -16.44
N LEU A 10 12.66 19.54 -17.32
CA LEU A 10 11.20 19.61 -17.31
C LEU A 10 10.52 18.44 -18.04
N LEU A 11 11.25 17.71 -18.88
CA LEU A 11 10.75 16.50 -19.55
C LEU A 11 10.83 15.24 -18.69
N PHE A 12 11.48 15.30 -17.53
CA PHE A 12 11.65 14.14 -16.65
C PHE A 12 10.44 13.85 -15.74
N SER A 13 9.44 14.74 -15.69
CA SER A 13 8.34 14.69 -14.72
C SER A 13 7.04 14.06 -15.26
N LEU A 14 7.01 13.51 -16.46
CA LEU A 14 5.81 12.86 -17.05
C LEU A 14 5.96 11.34 -17.23
N LEU A 15 6.90 10.70 -16.54
CA LEU A 15 6.74 9.27 -16.29
C LEU A 15 5.53 9.14 -15.37
N SER A 16 4.40 8.75 -15.96
CA SER A 16 3.21 8.26 -15.26
C SER A 16 3.65 7.12 -14.34
N GLN A 17 4.13 7.47 -13.16
CA GLN A 17 4.41 6.50 -12.12
C GLN A 17 3.08 5.81 -11.79
N ALA A 18 3.14 4.51 -11.55
CA ALA A 18 2.01 3.79 -11.01
C ALA A 18 1.39 4.60 -9.86
N GLN A 19 0.08 4.73 -9.82
CA GLN A 19 -0.61 5.53 -8.81
C GLN A 19 -1.58 4.63 -8.04
N VAL A 20 -1.64 4.81 -6.72
CA VAL A 20 -2.72 4.25 -5.92
C VAL A 20 -3.95 5.13 -6.10
N SER A 21 -4.99 4.64 -6.77
CA SER A 21 -6.21 5.41 -7.03
C SER A 21 -7.18 5.37 -5.84
N LYS A 22 -7.31 4.21 -5.21
CA LYS A 22 -8.15 4.01 -4.03
C LYS A 22 -7.61 2.93 -3.11
N VAL A 23 -8.05 2.97 -1.87
CA VAL A 23 -7.89 1.88 -0.89
C VAL A 23 -9.25 1.54 -0.31
N SER A 24 -9.54 0.24 -0.21
CA SER A 24 -10.62 -0.28 0.63
C SER A 24 -10.01 -0.82 1.92
N LEU A 25 -10.34 -0.18 3.05
CA LEU A 25 -9.82 -0.52 4.37
C LEU A 25 -10.96 -1.07 5.23
N GLN A 26 -10.82 -2.30 5.70
CA GLN A 26 -11.72 -2.87 6.70
C GLN A 26 -11.11 -2.71 8.09
N ALA A 27 -11.88 -2.14 9.01
CA ALA A 27 -11.48 -2.00 10.40
C ALA A 27 -12.09 -3.11 11.27
N SER A 28 -11.44 -3.37 12.40
CA SER A 28 -11.90 -4.28 13.46
C SER A 28 -11.83 -3.59 14.83
N GLY A 29 -12.48 -4.19 15.83
CA GLY A 29 -12.64 -3.59 17.16
C GLY A 29 -13.81 -2.60 17.26
N LEU A 30 -14.65 -2.51 16.22
CA LEU A 30 -15.85 -1.68 16.20
C LEU A 30 -16.98 -2.40 16.98
N THR A 31 -17.35 -1.87 18.14
CA THR A 31 -18.45 -2.39 18.97
C THR A 31 -19.71 -1.53 18.93
N CYS A 32 -19.66 -0.36 18.28
CA CYS A 32 -20.78 0.57 18.14
C CYS A 32 -20.74 1.32 16.80
N SER A 33 -21.89 1.71 16.27
CA SER A 33 -22.00 2.52 15.03
C SER A 33 -21.28 3.87 15.13
N MET A 34 -21.23 4.49 16.32
CA MET A 34 -20.50 5.74 16.56
C MET A 34 -18.99 5.62 16.36
N CYS A 35 -18.43 4.42 16.52
CA CYS A 35 -17.01 4.15 16.32
C CYS A 35 -16.56 4.38 14.86
N SER A 36 -17.45 4.15 13.89
CA SER A 36 -17.14 4.35 12.46
C SER A 36 -16.90 5.83 12.12
N ASN A 37 -17.56 6.74 12.83
CA ASN A 37 -17.41 8.18 12.60
C ASN A 37 -16.01 8.69 13.02
N ALA A 38 -15.46 8.14 14.11
CA ALA A 38 -14.12 8.48 14.59
C ALA A 38 -13.06 8.12 13.54
N ILE A 39 -13.10 6.89 13.02
CA ILE A 39 -12.21 6.44 11.94
C ILE A 39 -12.34 7.33 10.71
N ASN A 40 -13.57 7.59 10.26
CA ASN A 40 -13.82 8.40 9.07
C ASN A 40 -13.24 9.81 9.21
N LYS A 41 -13.40 10.45 10.38
CA LYS A 41 -12.82 11.78 10.65
C LYS A 41 -11.29 11.73 10.68
N SER A 42 -10.71 10.71 11.30
CA SER A 42 -9.25 10.54 11.35
C SER A 42 -8.65 10.33 9.96
N LEU A 43 -9.27 9.53 9.11
CA LEU A 43 -8.81 9.29 7.74
C LEU A 43 -8.94 10.55 6.86
N LYS A 44 -10.04 11.29 6.96
CA LYS A 44 -10.24 12.56 6.24
C LYS A 44 -9.27 13.67 6.65
N SER A 45 -8.61 13.55 7.80
CA SER A 45 -7.60 14.52 8.25
C SER A 45 -6.27 14.45 7.49
N LEU A 46 -6.07 13.42 6.66
CA LEU A 46 -4.88 13.25 5.85
C LEU A 46 -4.96 14.14 4.61
N ASP A 47 -3.88 14.85 4.32
CA ASP A 47 -3.77 15.84 3.25
C ASP A 47 -3.87 15.24 1.85
N TYR A 48 -3.40 14.00 1.65
CA TYR A 48 -3.52 13.26 0.39
C TYR A 48 -4.88 12.56 0.18
N VAL A 49 -5.78 12.58 1.18
CA VAL A 49 -7.12 11.99 1.06
C VAL A 49 -8.08 12.99 0.42
N GLU A 50 -8.80 12.55 -0.61
CA GLU A 50 -9.84 13.33 -1.27
C GLU A 50 -11.23 13.00 -0.68
N LYS A 51 -11.54 11.72 -0.58
CA LYS A 51 -12.86 11.25 -0.12
C LYS A 51 -12.73 9.99 0.72
N VAL A 52 -13.61 9.87 1.71
CA VAL A 52 -13.80 8.63 2.49
C VAL A 52 -15.29 8.31 2.51
N MET A 53 -15.63 7.10 2.09
CA MET A 53 -16.98 6.54 2.13
C MET A 53 -16.99 5.35 3.09
N ALA A 54 -17.78 5.46 4.16
CA ALA A 54 -17.87 4.41 5.18
C ALA A 54 -19.10 3.52 4.94
N ASN A 55 -18.89 2.21 4.97
CA ASN A 55 -19.95 1.21 5.07
C ASN A 55 -19.94 0.61 6.47
N ILE A 56 -20.87 1.07 7.30
CA ILE A 56 -20.98 0.69 8.72
C ILE A 56 -21.30 -0.80 8.87
N LYS A 57 -22.05 -1.40 7.93
CA LYS A 57 -22.44 -2.82 8.02
C LYS A 57 -21.23 -3.74 7.86
N THR A 58 -20.28 -3.37 7.01
CA THR A 58 -19.09 -4.18 6.70
C THR A 58 -17.83 -3.64 7.38
N SER A 59 -17.94 -2.57 8.16
CA SER A 59 -16.81 -1.87 8.79
C SER A 59 -15.73 -1.45 7.78
N THR A 60 -16.15 -1.08 6.57
CA THR A 60 -15.27 -0.80 5.43
C THR A 60 -15.24 0.70 5.14
N PHE A 61 -14.06 1.21 4.81
CA PHE A 61 -13.81 2.59 4.43
C PHE A 61 -13.15 2.59 3.05
N ASP A 62 -13.89 3.04 2.05
CA ASP A 62 -13.37 3.26 0.71
C ASP A 62 -12.80 4.68 0.63
N ILE A 63 -11.51 4.77 0.37
CA ILE A 63 -10.70 5.98 0.46
C ILE A 63 -10.19 6.28 -0.95
N THR A 64 -10.52 7.46 -1.47
CA THR A 64 -10.01 7.98 -2.74
C THR A 64 -8.98 9.06 -2.45
N PHE A 65 -7.89 9.06 -3.20
CA PHE A 65 -6.75 9.95 -3.00
C PHE A 65 -6.69 11.03 -4.05
N LYS A 66 -6.10 12.16 -3.68
CA LYS A 66 -5.90 13.28 -4.61
C LYS A 66 -4.91 12.89 -5.71
N PRO A 67 -5.16 13.29 -6.98
CA PRO A 67 -4.23 13.03 -8.07
C PRO A 67 -2.80 13.54 -7.78
N GLY A 68 -1.79 12.74 -8.11
CA GLY A 68 -0.38 13.12 -7.97
C GLY A 68 0.16 13.17 -6.54
N THR A 69 -0.60 12.71 -5.54
CA THR A 69 -0.13 12.63 -4.15
C THR A 69 0.42 11.25 -3.82
N ALA A 70 1.47 11.22 -3.01
CA ALA A 70 2.01 9.97 -2.47
C ALA A 70 1.11 9.43 -1.35
N VAL A 71 0.78 8.14 -1.42
CA VAL A 71 -0.08 7.49 -0.43
C VAL A 71 0.79 6.72 0.57
N ASN A 72 0.50 6.90 1.86
CA ASN A 72 1.20 6.20 2.94
C ASN A 72 0.24 5.25 3.68
N PHE A 73 0.40 3.94 3.48
CA PHE A 73 -0.43 2.93 4.14
C PHE A 73 -0.20 2.86 5.66
N ASP A 74 1.03 3.05 6.13
CA ASP A 74 1.33 3.03 7.57
C ASP A 74 0.69 4.22 8.29
N GLN A 75 0.60 5.37 7.62
CA GLN A 75 -0.12 6.52 8.15
C GLN A 75 -1.64 6.30 8.18
N LEU A 76 -2.22 5.64 7.16
CA LEU A 76 -3.62 5.22 7.19
C LEU A 76 -3.90 4.29 8.37
N LYS A 77 -3.07 3.24 8.52
CA LYS A 77 -3.16 2.30 9.64
C LYS A 77 -3.06 3.04 10.98
N LYS A 78 -2.05 3.90 11.13
CA LYS A 78 -1.85 4.70 12.34
C LYS A 78 -3.05 5.58 12.66
N LYS A 79 -3.70 6.23 11.68
CA LYS A 79 -4.92 7.02 11.94
C LYS A 79 -6.09 6.18 12.44
N VAL A 80 -6.19 4.92 12.03
CA VAL A 80 -7.19 3.97 12.53
C VAL A 80 -6.84 3.52 13.95
N GLU A 81 -5.56 3.22 14.21
CA GLU A 81 -5.04 2.82 15.52
C GLU A 81 -5.16 3.94 16.56
N ASP A 82 -4.82 5.17 16.19
CA ASP A 82 -4.96 6.36 17.03
C ASP A 82 -6.45 6.68 17.35
N ALA A 83 -7.38 6.18 16.53
CA ALA A 83 -8.81 6.25 16.81
C ALA A 83 -9.31 5.11 17.73
N GLY A 84 -8.43 4.18 18.13
CA GLY A 84 -8.74 3.07 19.03
C GLY A 84 -9.16 1.77 18.34
N PHE A 85 -8.90 1.63 17.03
CA PHE A 85 -9.32 0.49 16.22
C PHE A 85 -8.15 -0.17 15.50
N PHE A 86 -8.38 -1.27 14.79
CA PHE A 86 -7.32 -1.99 14.09
C PHE A 86 -7.68 -2.23 12.63
N VAL A 87 -6.68 -2.29 11.75
CA VAL A 87 -6.90 -2.68 10.35
C VAL A 87 -6.99 -4.20 10.25
N ALA A 88 -8.10 -4.69 9.71
CA ALA A 88 -8.34 -6.10 9.46
C ALA A 88 -7.93 -6.52 8.04
N THR A 89 -8.13 -5.63 7.07
CA THR A 89 -7.79 -5.81 5.66
C THR A 89 -7.52 -4.44 5.04
N LEU A 90 -6.51 -4.35 4.16
CA LEU A 90 -6.29 -3.19 3.29
C LEU A 90 -6.05 -3.68 1.87
N ILE A 91 -6.95 -3.30 0.95
CA ILE A 91 -6.84 -3.58 -0.48
C ILE A 91 -6.61 -2.26 -1.21
N ALA A 92 -5.47 -2.14 -1.88
CA ALA A 92 -5.13 -0.99 -2.69
C ALA A 92 -5.44 -1.28 -4.17
N THR A 93 -6.08 -0.34 -4.85
CA THR A 93 -6.17 -0.34 -6.30
C THR A 93 -5.03 0.52 -6.85
N VAL A 94 -4.18 -0.11 -7.64
CA VAL A 94 -2.97 0.49 -8.18
C VAL A 94 -2.99 0.36 -9.69
N ASN A 95 -2.65 1.44 -10.39
CA ASN A 95 -2.49 1.42 -11.83
C ASN A 95 -1.09 0.92 -12.21
N PHE A 96 -1.00 -0.24 -12.85
CA PHE A 96 0.26 -0.83 -13.32
C PHE A 96 0.44 -0.60 -14.82
N ASN A 97 1.70 -0.47 -15.25
CA ASN A 97 2.05 -0.32 -16.66
C ASN A 97 2.90 -1.52 -17.10
N ASN A 98 2.22 -2.58 -17.56
CA ASN A 98 2.83 -3.82 -18.06
C ASN A 98 3.97 -4.39 -17.17
N LEU A 99 3.72 -4.52 -15.87
CA LEU A 99 4.69 -5.09 -14.94
C LEU A 99 4.53 -6.60 -14.87
N MET A 100 5.51 -7.36 -15.37
CA MET A 100 5.60 -8.79 -15.09
C MET A 100 6.09 -8.97 -13.65
N ILE A 101 5.28 -9.65 -12.83
CA ILE A 101 5.62 -9.94 -11.43
C ILE A 101 6.08 -11.39 -11.29
N GLU A 102 7.01 -11.56 -10.36
CA GLU A 102 7.55 -12.86 -9.95
C GLU A 102 7.36 -13.03 -8.45
N LYS A 103 7.19 -14.29 -8.01
CA LYS A 103 7.13 -14.60 -6.59
C LYS A 103 8.45 -14.22 -5.94
N ASP A 104 8.37 -13.59 -4.77
CA ASP A 104 9.57 -13.27 -3.99
C ASP A 104 10.50 -12.24 -4.65
N GLU A 105 9.99 -11.48 -5.61
CA GLU A 105 10.70 -10.32 -6.15
C GLU A 105 10.13 -9.01 -5.60
N HIS A 106 10.98 -7.98 -5.64
CA HIS A 106 10.69 -6.67 -5.07
C HIS A 106 10.60 -5.62 -6.17
N TYR A 107 9.58 -4.77 -6.08
CA TYR A 107 9.28 -3.77 -7.09
C TYR A 107 9.06 -2.42 -6.43
N ASN A 108 9.52 -1.34 -7.05
CA ASN A 108 9.06 0.00 -6.68
C ASN A 108 7.83 0.34 -7.51
N VAL A 109 6.68 0.45 -6.86
CA VAL A 109 5.39 0.75 -7.49
C VAL A 109 4.75 1.88 -6.70
N ALA A 110 4.38 2.96 -7.38
CA ALA A 110 3.77 4.14 -6.76
C ALA A 110 4.61 4.75 -5.62
N GLY A 111 5.94 4.73 -5.77
CA GLY A 111 6.87 5.20 -4.74
C GLY A 111 6.98 4.28 -3.53
N MET A 112 6.33 3.11 -3.53
CA MET A 112 6.39 2.13 -2.46
C MET A 112 7.20 0.92 -2.90
N ASN A 113 7.95 0.34 -1.96
CA ASN A 113 8.60 -0.95 -2.17
C ASN A 113 7.58 -2.04 -1.87
N ILE A 114 7.36 -2.93 -2.84
CA ILE A 114 6.37 -3.99 -2.78
C ILE A 114 7.04 -5.34 -3.00
N HIS A 115 6.71 -6.31 -2.17
CA HIS A 115 7.06 -7.72 -2.30
C HIS A 115 5.80 -8.52 -2.61
N PHE A 116 5.74 -9.19 -3.77
CA PHE A 116 4.61 -10.07 -4.12
C PHE A 116 4.82 -11.50 -3.58
N LEU A 117 3.87 -11.98 -2.77
CA LEU A 117 3.90 -13.34 -2.22
C LEU A 117 3.37 -14.40 -3.20
N ASN A 118 2.64 -13.98 -4.23
CA ASN A 118 2.04 -14.83 -5.26
C ASN A 118 2.04 -14.11 -6.62
N GLY A 119 1.37 -14.69 -7.63
CA GLY A 119 1.23 -14.09 -8.96
C GLY A 119 2.41 -14.31 -9.91
N LYS A 120 3.22 -15.35 -9.69
CA LYS A 120 4.39 -15.68 -10.53
C LYS A 120 4.06 -15.70 -12.03
N GLY A 121 4.78 -14.91 -12.83
CA GLY A 121 4.63 -14.83 -14.29
C GLY A 121 3.41 -14.04 -14.77
N GLN A 122 2.64 -13.44 -13.85
CA GLN A 122 1.50 -12.60 -14.19
C GLN A 122 1.97 -11.22 -14.65
N VAL A 123 1.36 -10.68 -15.70
CA VAL A 123 1.58 -9.30 -16.14
C VAL A 123 0.46 -8.42 -15.58
N LEU A 124 0.83 -7.45 -14.76
CA LEU A 124 -0.07 -6.46 -14.21
C LEU A 124 -0.14 -5.24 -15.13
N ASN A 125 -1.34 -4.94 -15.60
CA ASN A 125 -1.61 -3.78 -16.43
C ASN A 125 -2.95 -3.14 -16.06
N GLY A 126 -3.03 -1.81 -16.13
CA GLY A 126 -4.20 -1.05 -15.71
C GLY A 126 -4.44 -1.12 -14.20
N GLU A 127 -5.66 -0.80 -13.77
CA GLU A 127 -6.04 -0.87 -12.37
C GLU A 127 -6.13 -2.33 -11.88
N GLN A 128 -5.27 -2.68 -10.92
CA GLN A 128 -5.28 -3.98 -10.26
C GLN A 128 -5.42 -3.80 -8.75
N ALA A 129 -6.09 -4.75 -8.10
CA ALA A 129 -6.22 -4.79 -6.66
C ALA A 129 -5.10 -5.63 -6.04
N ILE A 130 -4.42 -5.08 -5.05
CA ILE A 130 -3.42 -5.79 -4.24
C ILE A 130 -3.81 -5.69 -2.77
N GLN A 131 -3.72 -6.79 -2.03
CA GLN A 131 -3.98 -6.83 -0.60
C GLN A 131 -2.67 -6.75 0.18
N VAL A 132 -2.57 -5.82 1.12
CA VAL A 132 -1.44 -5.75 2.06
C VAL A 132 -1.59 -6.84 3.12
N VAL A 133 -0.55 -7.63 3.31
CA VAL A 133 -0.55 -8.81 4.19
C VAL A 133 0.45 -8.72 5.35
N ASP A 134 1.02 -7.53 5.55
CA ASP A 134 1.91 -7.23 6.66
C ASP A 134 1.24 -7.36 8.03
N LYS A 135 2.07 -7.49 9.07
CA LYS A 135 1.61 -7.46 10.46
C LYS A 135 0.86 -6.15 10.75
N GLY A 136 -0.33 -6.28 11.33
CA GLY A 136 -1.22 -5.14 11.62
C GLY A 136 -2.12 -4.72 10.46
N TYR A 137 -2.02 -5.37 9.29
CA TYR A 137 -2.95 -5.22 8.18
C TYR A 137 -3.84 -6.44 7.97
N VAL A 138 -3.49 -7.55 8.63
CA VAL A 138 -4.23 -8.81 8.66
C VAL A 138 -4.21 -9.38 10.08
N SER A 139 -5.11 -10.33 10.37
CA SER A 139 -5.10 -11.05 11.65
C SER A 139 -3.77 -11.78 11.89
N ALA A 140 -3.38 -11.98 13.15
CA ALA A 140 -2.17 -12.72 13.50
C ALA A 140 -2.14 -14.15 12.91
N LYS A 141 -3.31 -14.80 12.79
CA LYS A 141 -3.46 -16.10 12.14
C LYS A 141 -3.18 -16.03 10.64
N ALA A 142 -3.73 -15.03 9.97
CA ALA A 142 -3.49 -14.79 8.54
C ALA A 142 -2.01 -14.43 8.27
N PHE A 143 -1.42 -13.55 9.09
CA PHE A 143 0.00 -13.19 9.00
C PHE A 143 0.90 -14.43 9.07
N LYS A 144 0.67 -15.34 10.03
CA LYS A 144 1.40 -16.61 10.14
C LYS A 144 1.16 -17.54 8.95
N LYS A 145 -0.07 -17.64 8.45
CA LYS A 145 -0.38 -18.44 7.25
C LYS A 145 0.37 -17.92 6.03
N ASN A 146 0.48 -16.60 5.88
CA ASN A 146 1.15 -15.98 4.74
C ASN A 146 2.68 -16.16 4.76
N GLN A 147 3.29 -16.41 5.92
CA GLN A 147 4.69 -16.86 6.04
C GLN A 147 4.97 -18.19 5.33
N LEU A 148 3.94 -18.97 4.97
CA LEU A 148 4.12 -20.20 4.20
C LEU A 148 4.49 -19.91 2.73
N TYR A 149 4.15 -18.72 2.20
CA TYR A 149 4.41 -18.36 0.81
C TYR A 149 5.79 -17.72 0.60
N THR A 150 6.36 -17.12 1.65
CA THR A 150 7.69 -16.50 1.62
C THR A 150 8.45 -16.74 2.93
N GLN A 151 9.72 -17.13 2.84
CA GLN A 151 10.62 -17.30 3.99
C GLN A 151 11.54 -16.09 4.19
N MET A 152 11.34 -15.01 3.43
CA MET A 152 12.19 -13.84 3.53
C MET A 152 12.05 -13.12 4.87
N GLU A 153 13.17 -12.64 5.41
CA GLU A 153 13.19 -11.91 6.67
C GLU A 153 12.41 -10.59 6.60
N CYS A 154 12.37 -9.93 5.43
CA CYS A 154 11.59 -8.69 5.24
C CYS A 154 10.10 -8.88 5.56
N TYR A 155 9.52 -10.05 5.31
CA TYR A 155 8.12 -10.33 5.65
C TYR A 155 7.87 -10.30 7.16
N LYS A 156 8.84 -10.76 7.94
CA LYS A 156 8.75 -10.77 9.41
C LYS A 156 8.91 -9.38 10.00
N THR A 157 9.77 -8.55 9.40
CA THR A 157 10.18 -7.24 9.93
C THR A 157 9.39 -6.08 9.36
N GLY A 158 8.82 -6.22 8.15
CA GLY A 158 8.23 -5.15 7.36
C GLY A 158 9.25 -4.20 6.74
N VAL A 159 10.55 -4.46 6.87
CA VAL A 159 11.62 -3.60 6.35
C VAL A 159 12.66 -4.40 5.57
N ALA A 160 13.29 -3.74 4.61
CA ALA A 160 14.32 -4.32 3.76
C ALA A 160 15.48 -4.87 4.61
N GLY A 161 15.83 -6.12 4.34
CA GLY A 161 16.98 -6.81 4.94
C GLY A 161 17.88 -7.40 3.86
N SER A 162 18.65 -8.43 4.22
CA SER A 162 19.60 -9.09 3.31
C SER A 162 18.94 -9.62 2.03
N CYS A 163 17.69 -10.08 2.12
CA CYS A 163 16.89 -10.58 1.01
C CYS A 163 16.48 -9.52 -0.02
N CYS A 164 16.56 -8.22 0.33
CA CYS A 164 16.13 -7.10 -0.52
C CYS A 164 17.29 -6.43 -1.27
N SER A 165 18.53 -6.87 -1.03
CA SER A 165 19.76 -6.28 -1.59
C SER A 165 19.77 -6.24 -3.13
N LYS A 166 19.20 -7.25 -3.80
CA LYS A 166 19.10 -7.31 -5.27
C LYS A 166 18.24 -6.19 -5.87
N ALA A 167 17.30 -5.66 -5.10
CA ALA A 167 16.42 -4.59 -5.54
C ALA A 167 17.00 -3.18 -5.29
N GLY A 168 18.25 -3.09 -4.82
CA GLY A 168 18.89 -1.82 -4.48
C GLY A 168 18.28 -1.12 -3.27
N LEU A 169 17.46 -1.83 -2.48
CA LEU A 169 16.82 -1.27 -1.29
C LEU A 169 17.82 -1.19 -0.14
N GLY A 170 17.99 0.02 0.40
CA GLY A 170 18.79 0.22 1.61
C GLY A 170 18.20 -0.52 2.81
N THR A 171 19.06 -1.11 3.63
CA THR A 171 18.65 -1.79 4.86
C THR A 171 17.76 -0.89 5.73
N GLY A 172 16.64 -1.42 6.19
CA GLY A 172 15.67 -0.68 7.00
C GLY A 172 14.63 0.12 6.20
N ALA A 173 14.73 0.20 4.87
CA ALA A 173 13.69 0.81 4.04
C ALA A 173 12.37 0.04 4.19
N ARG A 174 11.24 0.76 4.28
CA ARG A 174 9.92 0.13 4.40
C ARG A 174 9.59 -0.69 3.15
N ILE A 175 9.07 -1.90 3.34
CA ILE A 175 8.62 -2.77 2.24
C ILE A 175 7.30 -3.46 2.57
N PHE A 176 6.30 -3.28 1.70
CA PHE A 176 4.97 -3.84 1.88
C PHE A 176 4.88 -5.21 1.20
N HIS A 177 4.39 -6.20 1.92
CA HIS A 177 4.12 -7.51 1.37
C HIS A 177 2.68 -7.57 0.92
N VAL A 178 2.47 -8.03 -0.31
CA VAL A 178 1.15 -8.05 -0.92
C VAL A 178 0.84 -9.36 -1.59
N THR A 179 -0.45 -9.62 -1.74
CA THR A 179 -1.00 -10.67 -2.60
C THR A 179 -1.91 -10.07 -3.64
N ILE A 180 -2.00 -10.72 -4.79
CA ILE A 180 -2.92 -10.40 -5.89
C ILE A 180 -3.82 -11.60 -6.22
#